data_AF-A0A5F9D710-F1
#
_entry.id   AF-A0A5F9D710-F1
#
_cell.length_a   1.000
_cell.length_b   1.000
_cell.length_c   1.000
_cell.angle_alpha   90.00
_cell.angle_beta   90.00
_cell.angle_gamma   90.00
#
_symmetry.space_group_name_H-M   'P 1'
#
loop_
_entity.id
_entity.type
_entity.pdbx_description
1 polymer ?
#
loop_
_entity_poly.entity_id
_entity_poly.type
_entity_poly.pdbx_seq_one_letter_code
_entity_poly.pdbx_strand_id
1 'polypeptide(L)'
;MAAGETQLYAKVSGKLKGRSSPSLLDPLLAMGFPVHTALKALAATGRKTAEEACSWLRCHCDDPSLDDPIPQEYALFLCPTGPLLERLQDFWKESRRQCARNRAHEVFPHVTLCDFFTCEDQKVECLYEALKKAGDRARASFPPALPLALHSSGSYLGFFISDGPADLIREFAMVFASEASVLADCTVKPCTKQLHLTLAHKFYPHHQRTLEQLARAIPPDPSCQWTAALYSRDMRFVHYQTLRALFRYEPQNEDELALSPGDYIFVDPTQQEEASEGWAVGTSQRTGCRGFLPQNYTERASEADTWVKHRTYTFSLAVELSSRKDGEASGRQGGEFAAAQPARSVGTLQTLQAALARRRVLVVRHGERVDQVFGKSWLQQCCTPDGRYHRPDLNFPSSLPRRSSGLKAFENDPPLSSCGVFQARMAGDALQASGIRIAAVFASPALRCVQTAKHILEELQLERRLKIRVEPGIFEWTKWEASKAPPALMTLEELKEAGLSVDTNYRSHPWACASVKRTERRGGGSW
;
A
#
# COMPACT_ATOMS: atom_id res chain seq x y z
N MET A 1 44.66 -26.26 20.15
CA MET A 1 45.01 -26.66 18.77
C MET A 1 43.73 -26.97 18.03
N ALA A 2 43.56 -26.37 16.85
CA ALA A 2 42.51 -26.53 15.83
C ALA A 2 41.06 -26.21 16.28
N ALA A 3 40.34 -25.17 15.84
CA ALA A 3 40.04 -24.60 14.50
C ALA A 3 38.74 -25.14 13.86
N GLY A 4 37.87 -24.20 13.45
CA GLY A 4 36.76 -24.36 12.48
C GLY A 4 35.39 -24.72 13.10
N GLU A 5 34.24 -24.14 12.74
CA GLU A 5 33.82 -23.19 11.71
C GLU A 5 32.42 -22.64 12.12
N THR A 6 32.16 -21.34 12.00
CA THR A 6 30.81 -20.83 11.67
C THR A 6 30.92 -19.44 11.02
N GLN A 7 30.98 -19.41 9.70
CA GLN A 7 30.69 -18.23 8.87
C GLN A 7 29.51 -18.58 7.98
N LEU A 8 28.46 -17.76 8.01
CA LEU A 8 27.51 -17.56 6.90
C LEU A 8 26.74 -16.24 7.13
N TYR A 9 27.49 -15.13 7.15
CA TYR A 9 26.97 -13.81 6.78
C TYR A 9 27.78 -13.37 5.57
N ALA A 10 27.13 -13.27 4.42
CA ALA A 10 27.76 -12.87 3.18
C ALA A 10 28.30 -11.43 3.30
N LYS A 11 29.62 -11.30 3.42
CA LYS A 11 30.35 -10.08 3.09
C LYS A 11 30.15 -9.80 1.60
N VAL A 12 29.35 -8.80 1.27
CA VAL A 12 29.42 -8.14 -0.05
C VAL A 12 30.03 -6.77 0.16
N SER A 13 31.35 -6.69 -0.03
CA SER A 13 32.09 -5.43 -0.12
C SER A 13 31.97 -4.89 -1.54
N GLY A 14 31.00 -4.01 -1.79
CA GLY A 14 30.92 -3.21 -3.00
C GLY A 14 31.57 -1.85 -2.80
N LYS A 15 32.86 -1.70 -3.16
CA LYS A 15 33.50 -0.39 -3.30
C LYS A 15 32.90 0.34 -4.50
N LEU A 16 31.92 1.22 -4.26
CA LEU A 16 31.59 2.31 -5.17
C LEU A 16 32.35 3.56 -4.71
N LYS A 17 33.57 3.74 -5.22
CA LYS A 17 34.29 5.02 -5.12
C LYS A 17 33.66 6.03 -6.08
N GLY A 18 32.58 6.67 -5.65
CA GLY A 18 32.17 8.00 -6.11
C GLY A 18 32.21 8.93 -4.89
N ARG A 19 32.63 10.18 -5.05
CA ARG A 19 32.72 11.18 -3.96
C ARG A 19 31.47 11.13 -3.07
N SER A 20 31.55 10.44 -1.94
CA SER A 20 30.42 10.21 -1.05
C SER A 20 30.29 11.36 -0.06
N SER A 21 29.07 11.82 0.15
CA SER A 21 28.69 12.53 1.36
C SER A 21 29.28 11.83 2.60
N PRO A 22 29.64 12.57 3.66
CA PRO A 22 30.09 11.94 4.91
C PRO A 22 29.02 10.95 5.38
N SER A 23 29.45 9.74 5.74
CA SER A 23 28.57 8.68 6.22
C SER A 23 27.86 9.15 7.50
N LEU A 24 26.54 9.33 7.44
CA LEU A 24 25.72 9.64 8.63
C LEU A 24 25.66 8.46 9.63
N LEU A 25 26.12 7.27 9.22
CA LEU A 25 26.14 6.07 10.04
C LEU A 25 27.30 6.10 11.04
N ASP A 26 28.47 6.58 10.64
CA ASP A 26 29.70 6.47 11.44
C ASP A 26 29.58 7.14 12.82
N PRO A 27 28.97 8.34 12.98
CA PRO A 27 28.75 8.94 14.29
C PRO A 27 27.85 8.09 15.21
N LEU A 28 26.83 7.43 14.66
CA LEU A 28 25.92 6.57 15.42
C LEU A 28 26.63 5.31 15.91
N LEU A 29 27.48 4.72 15.08
CA LEU A 29 28.30 3.57 15.46
C LEU A 29 29.33 3.95 16.52
N ALA A 30 29.94 5.14 16.42
CA ALA A 30 30.86 5.65 17.42
C ALA A 30 30.19 5.89 18.78
N MET A 31 28.88 6.17 18.80
CA MET A 31 28.05 6.24 20.02
C MET A 31 27.64 4.85 20.56
N GLY A 32 27.99 3.76 19.88
CA GLY A 32 27.74 2.39 20.31
C GLY A 32 26.40 1.80 19.86
N PHE A 33 25.64 2.47 18.99
CA PHE A 33 24.39 1.92 18.47
C PHE A 33 24.67 0.77 17.48
N PRO A 34 23.91 -0.35 17.57
CA PRO A 34 23.97 -1.42 16.56
C PRO A 34 23.73 -0.91 15.13
N VAL A 35 24.36 -1.55 14.15
CA VAL A 35 24.29 -1.11 12.74
C VAL A 35 22.85 -1.09 12.22
N HIS A 36 22.05 -2.12 12.51
CA HIS A 36 20.68 -2.22 12.00
C HIS A 36 19.75 -1.16 12.62
N THR A 37 19.84 -0.90 13.93
CA THR A 37 19.03 0.14 14.58
C THR A 37 19.46 1.55 14.15
N ALA A 38 20.77 1.78 13.96
CA ALA A 38 21.27 3.05 13.41
C ALA A 38 20.76 3.30 12.00
N LEU A 39 20.74 2.28 11.14
CA LEU A 39 20.18 2.38 9.79
C LEU A 39 18.67 2.60 9.80
N LYS A 40 17.93 1.89 10.67
CA LYS A 40 16.49 2.10 10.88
C LYS A 40 16.19 3.54 11.31
N ALA A 41 16.93 4.07 12.27
CA ALA A 41 16.78 5.44 12.74
C ALA A 41 17.08 6.48 11.65
N LEU A 42 18.15 6.24 10.87
CA LEU A 42 18.46 7.07 9.71
C LEU A 42 17.32 7.02 8.68
N ALA A 43 16.74 5.86 8.39
CA ALA A 43 15.59 5.76 7.51
C ALA A 43 14.37 6.50 8.11
N ALA A 44 14.05 6.30 9.39
CA ALA A 44 12.89 6.89 10.09
C ALA A 44 12.97 8.42 10.21
N THR A 45 14.17 8.99 10.06
CA THR A 45 14.41 10.45 10.09
C THR A 45 14.69 11.04 8.70
N GLY A 46 14.57 10.23 7.64
CA GLY A 46 14.77 10.69 6.26
C GLY A 46 16.23 10.92 5.90
N ARG A 47 17.17 10.43 6.72
CA ARG A 47 18.62 10.60 6.58
C ARG A 47 19.00 12.07 6.44
N LYS A 48 18.43 12.92 7.32
CA LYS A 48 18.69 14.36 7.37
C LYS A 48 20.00 14.65 8.09
N THR A 49 20.13 14.21 9.33
CA THR A 49 21.32 14.40 10.18
C THR A 49 21.55 13.19 11.08
N ALA A 50 22.78 13.02 11.58
CA ALA A 50 23.08 11.96 12.55
C ALA A 50 22.48 12.28 13.94
N GLU A 51 22.35 13.56 14.26
CA GLU A 51 21.78 14.07 15.51
C GLU A 51 20.29 13.75 15.62
N GLU A 52 19.52 13.94 14.55
CA GLU A 52 18.09 13.57 14.53
C GLU A 52 17.91 12.06 14.70
N ALA A 53 18.70 11.25 14.00
CA ALA A 53 18.67 9.78 14.14
C ALA A 53 19.07 9.33 15.55
N CYS A 54 20.07 9.95 16.16
CA CYS A 54 20.47 9.69 17.55
C CYS A 54 19.36 10.07 18.53
N SER A 55 18.72 11.23 18.34
CA SER A 55 17.57 11.63 19.16
C SER A 55 16.41 10.65 19.01
N TRP A 56 16.13 10.17 17.80
CA TRP A 56 15.10 9.18 17.54
C TRP A 56 15.38 7.87 18.29
N LEU A 57 16.62 7.35 18.23
CA LEU A 57 17.04 6.14 18.95
C LEU A 57 16.88 6.27 20.46
N ARG A 58 17.23 7.44 21.02
CA ARG A 58 17.06 7.70 22.44
C ARG A 58 15.60 7.71 22.86
N CYS A 59 14.71 8.23 22.02
CA CYS A 59 13.27 8.20 22.32
C CYS A 59 12.67 6.79 22.19
N HIS A 60 13.26 5.92 21.37
CA HIS A 60 12.83 4.54 21.14
C HIS A 60 13.60 3.52 21.99
N CYS A 61 14.23 3.95 23.10
CA CYS A 61 15.00 3.03 23.94
C CYS A 61 14.16 1.89 24.53
N ASP A 62 12.86 2.14 24.75
CA ASP A 62 11.90 1.18 25.27
C ASP A 62 10.96 0.62 24.18
N ASP A 63 11.25 0.88 22.89
CA ASP A 63 10.43 0.36 21.78
C ASP A 63 10.66 -1.16 21.64
N PRO A 64 9.62 -2.00 21.88
CA PRO A 64 9.75 -3.45 21.79
C PRO A 64 10.05 -3.98 20.38
N SER A 65 9.88 -3.15 19.35
CA SER A 65 10.06 -3.47 17.94
C SER A 65 11.31 -2.84 17.31
N LEU A 66 12.14 -2.16 18.11
CA LEU A 66 13.31 -1.44 17.61
C LEU A 66 14.27 -2.36 16.83
N ASP A 67 14.39 -3.63 17.25
CA ASP A 67 15.25 -4.62 16.62
C ASP A 67 14.58 -5.42 15.49
N ASP A 68 13.27 -5.28 15.30
CA ASP A 68 12.55 -6.05 14.28
C ASP A 68 13.03 -5.67 12.87
N PRO A 69 13.27 -6.62 11.95
CA PRO A 69 13.74 -6.33 10.59
C PRO A 69 12.59 -5.87 9.67
N ILE A 70 11.77 -4.93 10.15
CA ILE A 70 10.60 -4.39 9.44
C ILE A 70 11.04 -3.12 8.70
N PRO A 71 11.14 -3.15 7.36
CA PRO A 71 11.53 -1.99 6.58
C PRO A 71 10.41 -0.95 6.53
N GLN A 72 10.75 0.28 6.17
CA GLN A 72 9.74 1.26 5.81
C GLN A 72 9.14 1.00 4.44
N GLU A 73 7.93 1.54 4.25
CA GLU A 73 7.23 1.55 2.99
C GLU A 73 7.38 2.93 2.32
N TYR A 74 7.85 2.95 1.09
CA TYR A 74 8.18 4.14 0.32
C TYR A 74 7.19 4.36 -0.82
N ALA A 75 7.00 5.62 -1.20
CA ALA A 75 6.28 6.01 -2.40
C ALA A 75 6.90 7.25 -3.05
N LEU A 76 6.82 7.29 -4.37
CA LEU A 76 7.26 8.44 -5.16
C LEU A 76 6.04 9.24 -5.63
N PHE A 77 6.07 10.53 -5.33
CA PHE A 77 5.01 11.48 -5.67
C PHE A 77 5.54 12.63 -6.50
N LEU A 78 4.75 13.12 -7.45
CA LEU A 78 5.00 14.42 -8.08
C LEU A 78 4.18 15.47 -7.34
N CYS A 79 4.87 16.43 -6.72
CA CYS A 79 4.27 17.45 -5.87
C CYS A 79 4.32 18.82 -6.58
N PRO A 80 3.20 19.57 -6.63
CA PRO A 80 3.23 20.96 -7.06
C PRO A 80 3.93 21.82 -6.00
N THR A 81 4.53 22.92 -6.43
CA THR A 81 5.18 23.91 -5.56
C THR A 81 4.83 25.33 -6.00
N GLY A 82 5.08 26.31 -5.13
CA GLY A 82 4.77 27.71 -5.43
C GLY A 82 3.26 28.01 -5.45
N PRO A 83 2.78 28.94 -6.29
CA PRO A 83 1.41 29.47 -6.22
C PRO A 83 0.31 28.40 -6.34
N LEU A 84 0.50 27.38 -7.17
CA LEU A 84 -0.50 26.31 -7.29
C LEU A 84 -0.67 25.54 -5.96
N LEU A 85 0.42 25.28 -5.23
CA LEU A 85 0.36 24.60 -3.94
C LEU A 85 -0.42 25.44 -2.92
N GLU A 86 -0.21 26.75 -2.88
CA GLU A 86 -0.94 27.66 -1.99
C GLU A 86 -2.45 27.62 -2.28
N ARG A 87 -2.84 27.65 -3.56
CA ARG A 87 -4.26 27.57 -3.96
C ARG A 87 -4.89 26.21 -3.63
N LEU A 88 -4.13 25.12 -3.74
CA LEU A 88 -4.58 23.79 -3.33
C LEU A 88 -4.75 23.69 -1.81
N GLN A 89 -3.88 24.33 -1.03
CA GLN A 89 -4.00 24.39 0.43
C GLN A 89 -5.22 25.22 0.85
N ASP A 90 -5.47 26.36 0.20
CA ASP A 90 -6.68 27.17 0.41
C ASP A 90 -7.95 26.37 0.09
N PHE A 91 -7.96 25.67 -1.04
CA PHE A 91 -9.05 24.77 -1.41
C PHE A 91 -9.32 23.76 -0.29
N TRP A 92 -8.29 23.10 0.25
CA TRP A 92 -8.50 22.10 1.30
C TRP A 92 -8.93 22.65 2.64
N LYS A 93 -8.43 23.83 3.01
CA LYS A 93 -8.89 24.54 4.19
C LYS A 93 -10.40 24.83 4.07
N GLU A 94 -10.82 25.33 2.91
CA GLU A 94 -12.20 25.72 2.67
C GLU A 94 -13.13 24.51 2.49
N SER A 95 -12.69 23.48 1.76
CA SER A 95 -13.46 22.25 1.58
C SER A 95 -13.65 21.51 2.90
N ARG A 96 -12.64 21.47 3.77
CA ARG A 96 -12.78 20.88 5.11
C ARG A 96 -13.78 21.66 5.96
N ARG A 97 -13.79 22.99 5.86
CA ARG A 97 -14.71 23.87 6.59
C ARG A 97 -16.16 23.70 6.13
N GLN A 98 -16.40 23.67 4.82
CA GLN A 98 -17.77 23.64 4.26
C GLN A 98 -18.34 22.24 4.06
N CYS A 99 -17.48 21.23 3.87
CA CYS A 99 -17.88 19.89 3.43
C CYS A 99 -17.34 18.76 4.33
N ALA A 100 -16.86 19.13 5.53
CA ALA A 100 -16.16 18.23 6.45
C ALA A 100 -14.94 17.53 5.83
N ARG A 101 -14.28 16.70 6.65
CA ARG A 101 -13.08 15.97 6.24
C ARG A 101 -13.45 14.77 5.35
N ASN A 102 -13.00 14.80 4.10
CA ASN A 102 -12.94 13.65 3.19
C ASN A 102 -11.53 13.05 3.09
N ARG A 103 -11.36 11.92 2.38
CA ARG A 103 -10.11 11.15 2.31
C ARG A 103 -8.95 11.85 1.61
N ALA A 104 -9.20 12.82 0.74
CA ALA A 104 -8.12 13.59 0.11
C ALA A 104 -7.32 14.41 1.13
N HIS A 105 -7.93 14.80 2.25
CA HIS A 105 -7.26 15.57 3.31
C HIS A 105 -6.27 14.74 4.14
N GLU A 106 -6.22 13.42 3.96
CA GLU A 106 -5.28 12.56 4.68
C GLU A 106 -3.84 12.68 4.14
N VAL A 107 -3.67 13.23 2.93
CA VAL A 107 -2.37 13.38 2.26
C VAL A 107 -2.23 14.79 1.70
N PHE A 108 -1.00 15.29 1.52
CA PHE A 108 -0.68 16.57 0.86
C PHE A 108 -1.03 16.54 -0.66
N PRO A 109 -1.13 17.67 -1.40
CA PRO A 109 -1.54 17.63 -2.80
C PRO A 109 -0.44 17.00 -3.65
N HIS A 110 -0.77 15.96 -4.41
CA HIS A 110 0.23 15.20 -5.17
C HIS A 110 -0.38 14.45 -6.34
N VAL A 111 0.49 13.99 -7.23
CA VAL A 111 0.21 12.95 -8.24
C VAL A 111 1.01 11.71 -7.88
N THR A 112 0.33 10.57 -7.74
CA THR A 112 0.96 9.28 -7.41
C THR A 112 1.71 8.72 -8.63
N LEU A 113 3.02 8.47 -8.49
CA LEU A 113 3.85 7.97 -9.58
C LEU A 113 4.09 6.46 -9.53
N CYS A 114 3.99 5.85 -8.36
CA CYS A 114 4.10 4.40 -8.17
C CYS A 114 3.24 3.92 -7.01
N ASP A 115 2.97 2.61 -6.98
CA ASP A 115 2.47 1.96 -5.78
C ASP A 115 3.50 2.10 -4.66
N PHE A 116 3.03 1.97 -3.41
CA PHE A 116 3.92 1.82 -2.28
C PHE A 116 4.79 0.56 -2.41
N PHE A 117 6.04 0.63 -1.99
CA PHE A 117 7.03 -0.46 -2.06
C PHE A 117 7.96 -0.43 -0.85
N THR A 118 8.53 -1.57 -0.47
CA THR A 118 9.48 -1.65 0.65
C THR A 118 10.92 -1.49 0.17
N CYS A 119 11.78 -0.93 1.03
CA CYS A 119 13.22 -0.85 0.82
C CYS A 119 13.93 -1.14 2.14
N GLU A 120 14.95 -2.02 2.10
CA GLU A 120 15.77 -2.30 3.28
C GLU A 120 16.52 -1.02 3.73
N ASP A 121 16.62 -0.81 5.04
CA ASP A 121 17.22 0.42 5.61
C ASP A 121 18.67 0.66 5.15
N GLN A 122 19.42 -0.42 4.86
CA GLN A 122 20.78 -0.35 4.35
C GLN A 122 20.88 0.12 2.88
N LYS A 123 19.78 0.01 2.10
CA LYS A 123 19.74 0.31 0.66
C LYS A 123 19.08 1.66 0.34
N VAL A 124 18.65 2.41 1.35
CA VAL A 124 17.94 3.69 1.17
C VAL A 124 18.77 4.73 0.41
N GLU A 125 20.10 4.78 0.60
CA GLU A 125 20.97 5.66 -0.20
C GLU A 125 20.99 5.24 -1.68
N CYS A 126 20.96 3.95 -1.98
CA CYS A 126 20.85 3.47 -3.36
C CYS A 126 19.51 3.89 -4.00
N LEU A 127 18.44 3.95 -3.21
CA LEU A 127 17.14 4.46 -3.65
C LEU A 127 17.18 5.96 -3.95
N TYR A 128 17.98 6.74 -3.22
CA TYR A 128 18.21 8.16 -3.51
C TYR A 128 18.98 8.36 -4.82
N GLU A 129 19.99 7.53 -5.06
CA GLU A 129 20.74 7.54 -6.31
C GLU A 129 19.85 7.15 -7.49
N ALA A 130 18.94 6.18 -7.30
CA ALA A 130 17.94 5.83 -8.31
C ALA A 130 17.03 7.02 -8.67
N LEU A 131 16.54 7.76 -7.67
CA LEU A 131 15.75 8.98 -7.91
C LEU A 131 16.57 10.04 -8.67
N LYS A 132 17.82 10.26 -8.26
CA LYS A 132 18.71 11.22 -8.91
C LYS A 132 18.94 10.86 -10.38
N LYS A 133 19.32 9.61 -10.68
CA LYS A 133 19.55 9.15 -12.06
C LYS A 133 18.31 9.27 -12.94
N ALA A 134 17.15 8.86 -12.42
CA ALA A 134 15.89 8.98 -13.14
C ALA A 134 15.55 10.45 -13.42
N GLY A 135 15.74 11.32 -12.42
CA GLY A 135 15.53 12.75 -12.54
C GLY A 135 16.48 13.38 -13.57
N ASP A 136 17.77 13.07 -13.50
CA ASP A 136 18.80 13.59 -14.42
C ASP A 136 18.48 13.23 -15.87
N ARG A 137 18.00 12.00 -16.11
CA ARG A 137 17.57 11.51 -17.44
C ARG A 137 16.31 12.21 -17.94
N ALA A 138 15.35 12.46 -17.07
CA ALA A 138 14.08 13.12 -17.42
C ALA A 138 14.19 14.64 -17.49
N ARG A 139 15.24 15.25 -16.94
CA ARG A 139 15.37 16.71 -16.77
C ARG A 139 15.16 17.51 -18.06
N ALA A 140 15.73 17.03 -19.17
CA ALA A 140 15.68 17.75 -20.45
C ALA A 140 14.33 17.58 -21.19
N SER A 141 13.62 16.48 -20.94
CA SER A 141 12.34 16.17 -21.58
C SER A 141 11.14 16.49 -20.68
N PHE A 142 11.36 16.86 -19.41
CA PHE A 142 10.27 17.14 -18.49
C PHE A 142 9.45 18.34 -18.99
N PRO A 143 8.10 18.23 -18.99
CA PRO A 143 7.24 19.27 -19.55
C PRO A 143 7.41 20.60 -18.81
N PRO A 144 7.64 21.73 -19.52
CA PRO A 144 7.83 23.04 -18.89
C PRO A 144 6.57 23.58 -18.23
N ALA A 145 5.40 23.14 -18.71
CA ALA A 145 4.10 23.40 -18.11
C ALA A 145 3.29 22.10 -18.09
N LEU A 146 2.53 21.89 -17.02
CA LEU A 146 1.66 20.72 -16.86
C LEU A 146 0.19 21.15 -16.89
N PRO A 147 -0.50 20.99 -18.03
CA PRO A 147 -1.92 21.30 -18.13
C PRO A 147 -2.74 20.40 -17.20
N LEU A 148 -3.56 21.03 -16.36
CA LEU A 148 -4.45 20.37 -15.41
C LEU A 148 -5.90 20.55 -15.85
N ALA A 149 -6.57 19.44 -16.15
CA ALA A 149 -7.98 19.41 -16.53
C ALA A 149 -8.84 19.00 -15.33
N LEU A 150 -9.75 19.89 -14.89
CA LEU A 150 -10.66 19.57 -13.80
C LEU A 150 -11.65 18.49 -14.25
N HIS A 151 -11.75 17.41 -13.48
CA HIS A 151 -12.71 16.34 -13.66
C HIS A 151 -13.52 16.14 -12.39
N SER A 152 -14.82 15.94 -12.59
CA SER A 152 -15.79 15.76 -11.53
C SER A 152 -16.66 14.55 -11.86
N SER A 153 -16.79 13.63 -10.91
CA SER A 153 -17.70 12.48 -11.00
C SER A 153 -18.31 12.17 -9.63
N GLY A 154 -19.18 11.17 -9.57
CA GLY A 154 -19.87 10.80 -8.33
C GLY A 154 -18.88 10.49 -7.20
N SER A 155 -18.84 11.37 -6.18
CA SER A 155 -17.96 11.26 -5.02
C SER A 155 -16.45 11.33 -5.33
N TYR A 156 -16.06 11.91 -6.45
CA TYR A 156 -14.66 12.16 -6.82
C TYR A 156 -14.50 13.51 -7.55
N LEU A 157 -13.43 14.24 -7.21
CA LEU A 157 -13.06 15.52 -7.80
C LEU A 157 -11.53 15.62 -7.85
N GLY A 158 -10.96 15.98 -9.00
CA GLY A 158 -9.52 16.07 -9.16
C GLY A 158 -9.10 16.70 -10.49
N PHE A 159 -7.81 17.01 -10.61
CA PHE A 159 -7.20 17.46 -11.84
C PHE A 159 -6.51 16.30 -12.56
N PHE A 160 -6.76 16.11 -13.84
CA PHE A 160 -6.08 15.15 -14.69
C PHE A 160 -5.01 15.82 -15.55
N ILE A 161 -3.91 15.10 -15.76
CA ILE A 161 -2.85 15.52 -16.67
C ILE A 161 -3.16 14.95 -18.06
N SER A 162 -3.12 15.81 -19.08
CA SER A 162 -3.36 15.42 -20.47
C SER A 162 -2.34 14.41 -21.01
N ASP A 163 -2.74 13.67 -22.04
CA ASP A 163 -1.87 12.74 -22.78
C ASP A 163 -0.70 13.52 -23.42
N GLY A 164 0.49 12.91 -23.50
CA GLY A 164 1.75 13.62 -23.81
C GLY A 164 2.56 13.91 -22.54
N PRO A 165 2.29 15.00 -21.78
CA PRO A 165 2.98 15.26 -20.51
C PRO A 165 2.86 14.11 -19.51
N ALA A 166 1.70 13.44 -19.48
CA ALA A 166 1.51 12.25 -18.66
C ALA A 166 2.41 11.08 -19.10
N ASP A 167 2.71 10.93 -20.39
CA ASP A 167 3.61 9.89 -20.91
C ASP A 167 5.05 10.12 -20.47
N LEU A 168 5.51 11.37 -20.51
CA LEU A 168 6.86 11.77 -20.06
C LEU A 168 7.05 11.52 -18.56
N ILE A 169 6.03 11.85 -17.75
CA ILE A 169 6.06 11.58 -16.31
C ILE A 169 6.04 10.06 -16.04
N ARG A 170 5.25 9.29 -16.81
CA ARG A 170 5.24 7.82 -16.69
C ARG A 170 6.59 7.23 -17.10
N GLU A 171 7.25 7.76 -18.12
CA GLU A 171 8.62 7.35 -18.48
C GLU A 171 9.60 7.61 -17.34
N PHE A 172 9.56 8.80 -16.73
CA PHE A 172 10.35 9.09 -15.53
C PHE A 172 10.10 8.06 -14.40
N ALA A 173 8.85 7.75 -14.10
CA ALA A 173 8.49 6.76 -13.07
C ALA A 173 8.98 5.34 -13.44
N MET A 174 8.95 4.95 -14.72
CA MET A 174 9.49 3.68 -15.21
C MET A 174 11.01 3.62 -15.08
N VAL A 175 11.73 4.70 -15.38
CA VAL A 175 13.18 4.79 -15.19
C VAL A 175 13.52 4.69 -13.71
N PHE A 176 12.83 5.42 -12.84
CA PHE A 176 13.01 5.30 -11.39
C PHE A 176 12.82 3.87 -10.91
N ALA A 177 11.76 3.18 -11.35
CA ALA A 177 11.52 1.80 -10.98
C ALA A 177 12.64 0.85 -11.44
N SER A 178 13.17 1.06 -12.65
CA SER A 178 14.32 0.28 -13.16
C SER A 178 15.59 0.54 -12.35
N GLU A 179 15.92 1.79 -12.07
CA GLU A 179 17.11 2.15 -11.29
C GLU A 179 16.98 1.67 -9.83
N ALA A 180 15.79 1.77 -9.22
CA ALA A 180 15.54 1.28 -7.87
C ALA A 180 15.66 -0.25 -7.78
N SER A 181 15.24 -0.96 -8.82
CA SER A 181 15.44 -2.41 -8.93
C SER A 181 16.93 -2.77 -9.04
N VAL A 182 17.69 -2.06 -9.86
CA VAL A 182 19.13 -2.33 -10.08
C VAL A 182 20.00 -1.94 -8.88
N LEU A 183 19.73 -0.81 -8.24
CA LEU A 183 20.60 -0.24 -7.21
C LEU A 183 20.20 -0.66 -5.80
N ALA A 184 18.90 -0.85 -5.55
CA ALA A 184 18.35 -1.08 -4.22
C ALA A 184 17.53 -2.37 -4.10
N ASP A 185 17.51 -3.23 -5.12
CA ASP A 185 16.71 -4.47 -5.19
C ASP A 185 15.21 -4.25 -4.92
N CYS A 186 14.69 -3.06 -5.22
CA CYS A 186 13.31 -2.68 -4.94
C CYS A 186 12.38 -3.03 -6.11
N THR A 187 11.24 -3.67 -5.82
CA THR A 187 10.19 -3.91 -6.83
C THR A 187 9.20 -2.75 -6.82
N VAL A 188 9.49 -1.71 -7.60
CA VAL A 188 8.61 -0.55 -7.77
C VAL A 188 7.64 -0.79 -8.92
N LYS A 189 6.34 -0.57 -8.71
CA LYS A 189 5.32 -0.63 -9.76
C LYS A 189 4.88 0.78 -10.16
N PRO A 190 5.29 1.28 -11.34
CA PRO A 190 4.85 2.59 -11.83
C PRO A 190 3.33 2.66 -12.00
N CYS A 191 2.76 3.85 -11.80
CA CYS A 191 1.33 4.10 -11.98
C CYS A 191 0.96 3.92 -13.47
N THR A 192 0.06 2.98 -13.73
CA THR A 192 -0.47 2.71 -15.08
C THR A 192 -1.81 3.40 -15.34
N LYS A 193 -2.42 3.98 -14.31
CA LYS A 193 -3.68 4.73 -14.43
C LYS A 193 -3.38 6.13 -14.99
N GLN A 194 -4.43 6.81 -15.45
CA GLN A 194 -4.31 8.21 -15.85
C GLN A 194 -3.80 9.04 -14.66
N LEU A 195 -2.77 9.84 -14.87
CA LEU A 195 -2.15 10.64 -13.82
C LEU A 195 -3.09 11.77 -13.42
N HIS A 196 -3.31 11.90 -12.11
CA HIS A 196 -4.24 12.86 -11.55
C HIS A 196 -3.79 13.36 -10.18
N LEU A 197 -4.16 14.59 -9.86
CA LEU A 197 -4.09 15.20 -8.55
C LEU A 197 -5.50 15.18 -7.95
N THR A 198 -5.67 14.45 -6.85
CA THR A 198 -6.98 14.32 -6.19
C THR A 198 -7.25 15.54 -5.32
N LEU A 199 -8.41 16.19 -5.51
CA LEU A 199 -8.88 17.30 -4.67
C LEU A 199 -9.81 16.81 -3.56
N ALA A 200 -10.76 15.94 -3.89
CA ALA A 200 -11.68 15.35 -2.93
C ALA A 200 -12.15 13.98 -3.43
N HIS A 201 -12.30 13.02 -2.52
CA HIS A 201 -12.93 11.73 -2.87
C HIS A 201 -13.59 11.09 -1.65
N LYS A 202 -14.55 10.19 -1.91
CA LYS A 202 -15.40 9.56 -0.89
C LYS A 202 -16.10 10.59 0.02
N PHE A 203 -16.55 11.70 -0.56
CA PHE A 203 -17.36 12.71 0.12
C PHE A 203 -18.86 12.46 -0.12
N TYR A 204 -19.72 13.02 0.72
CA TYR A 204 -21.16 12.86 0.57
C TYR A 204 -21.70 13.56 -0.70
N PRO A 205 -22.67 12.98 -1.42
CA PRO A 205 -23.19 13.55 -2.67
C PRO A 205 -23.68 15.01 -2.57
N HIS A 206 -24.21 15.44 -1.42
CA HIS A 206 -24.67 16.82 -1.22
C HIS A 206 -23.54 17.85 -1.18
N HIS A 207 -22.28 17.43 -0.96
CA HIS A 207 -21.11 18.31 -1.01
C HIS A 207 -20.59 18.57 -2.43
N GLN A 208 -21.07 17.81 -3.43
CA GLN A 208 -20.57 17.84 -4.81
C GLN A 208 -20.52 19.26 -5.38
N ARG A 209 -21.64 20.00 -5.31
CA ARG A 209 -21.76 21.35 -5.89
C ARG A 209 -20.79 22.35 -5.27
N THR A 210 -20.65 22.31 -3.94
CA THR A 210 -19.74 23.19 -3.19
C THR A 210 -18.29 22.90 -3.56
N LEU A 211 -17.91 21.62 -3.59
CA LEU A 211 -16.55 21.21 -3.95
C LEU A 211 -16.19 21.59 -5.39
N GLU A 212 -17.12 21.43 -6.33
CA GLU A 212 -16.93 21.88 -7.72
C GLU A 212 -16.74 23.39 -7.84
N GLN A 213 -17.52 24.17 -7.08
CA GLN A 213 -17.38 25.63 -7.04
C GLN A 213 -16.00 26.05 -6.51
N LEU A 214 -15.55 25.43 -5.41
CA LEU A 214 -14.23 25.69 -4.84
C LEU A 214 -13.11 25.29 -5.80
N ALA A 215 -13.23 24.15 -6.48
CA ALA A 215 -12.20 23.67 -7.42
C ALA A 215 -12.07 24.56 -8.66
N ARG A 216 -13.17 25.13 -9.16
CA ARG A 216 -13.15 26.10 -10.28
C ARG A 216 -12.44 27.42 -9.93
N ALA A 217 -12.29 27.73 -8.64
CA ALA A 217 -11.56 28.92 -8.19
C ALA A 217 -10.03 28.74 -8.18
N ILE A 218 -9.55 27.52 -8.41
CA ILE A 218 -8.11 27.22 -8.55
C ILE A 218 -7.71 27.53 -10.00
N PRO A 219 -6.93 28.59 -10.26
CA PRO A 219 -6.50 28.92 -11.61
C PRO A 219 -5.48 27.87 -12.10
N PRO A 220 -5.54 27.46 -13.38
CA PRO A 220 -4.45 26.69 -13.98
C PRO A 220 -3.25 27.63 -14.15
N ASP A 221 -2.29 27.55 -13.23
CA ASP A 221 -1.08 28.38 -13.28
C ASP A 221 0.01 27.71 -14.13
N PRO A 222 0.40 28.31 -15.28
CA PRO A 222 1.45 27.77 -16.14
C PRO A 222 2.87 27.88 -15.54
N SER A 223 3.05 28.63 -14.45
CA SER A 223 4.33 28.83 -13.76
C SER A 223 4.59 27.86 -12.60
N CYS A 224 3.70 26.88 -12.38
CA CYS A 224 3.87 25.90 -11.31
C CYS A 224 5.13 25.04 -11.52
N GLN A 225 6.05 25.07 -10.56
CA GLN A 225 7.17 24.14 -10.50
C GLN A 225 6.74 22.81 -9.89
N TRP A 226 7.30 21.72 -10.40
CA TRP A 226 6.99 20.37 -9.94
C TRP A 226 8.24 19.66 -9.42
N THR A 227 8.05 18.93 -8.33
CA THR A 227 9.14 18.21 -7.67
C THR A 227 8.72 16.76 -7.46
N ALA A 228 9.54 15.83 -7.94
CA ALA A 228 9.42 14.43 -7.55
C ALA A 228 9.95 14.29 -6.11
N ALA A 229 9.16 13.72 -5.21
CA ALA A 229 9.48 13.61 -3.80
C ALA A 229 9.27 12.18 -3.33
N LEU A 230 10.32 11.62 -2.73
CA LEU A 230 10.27 10.31 -2.10
C LEU A 230 9.84 10.48 -0.65
N TYR A 231 8.76 9.78 -0.29
CA TYR A 231 8.27 9.70 1.08
C TYR A 231 8.32 8.27 1.56
N SER A 232 8.34 8.10 2.88
CA SER A 232 8.13 6.80 3.50
C SER A 232 7.18 6.90 4.70
N ARG A 233 6.68 5.74 5.10
CA ARG A 233 5.87 5.55 6.30
C ARG A 233 6.23 4.21 6.95
N ASP A 234 5.92 4.11 8.24
CA ASP A 234 6.06 2.87 8.97
C ASP A 234 5.01 1.85 8.50
N MET A 235 5.47 0.71 7.98
CA MET A 235 4.60 -0.31 7.39
C MET A 235 3.67 -0.97 8.42
N ARG A 236 3.98 -0.88 9.71
CA ARG A 236 3.15 -1.46 10.78
C ARG A 236 1.82 -0.75 10.95
N PHE A 237 1.78 0.54 10.63
CA PHE A 237 0.66 1.42 10.95
C PHE A 237 -0.15 1.86 9.71
N VAL A 238 0.04 1.20 8.57
CA VAL A 238 -0.61 1.53 7.27
C VAL A 238 -2.15 1.52 7.32
N HIS A 239 -2.73 0.78 8.26
CA HIS A 239 -4.18 0.69 8.43
C HIS A 239 -4.68 1.31 9.74
N TYR A 240 -3.79 1.99 10.47
CA TYR A 240 -4.10 2.58 11.76
C TYR A 240 -4.66 3.98 11.55
N GLN A 241 -5.50 4.42 12.49
CA GLN A 241 -5.90 5.81 12.59
C GLN A 241 -4.76 6.61 13.23
N THR A 242 -4.38 7.72 12.59
CA THR A 242 -3.42 8.66 13.17
C THR A 242 -4.16 9.70 14.03
N LEU A 243 -3.76 9.80 15.29
CA LEU A 243 -4.21 10.83 16.22
C LEU A 243 -3.05 11.79 16.52
N ARG A 244 -3.38 13.03 16.87
CA ARG A 244 -2.43 14.04 17.39
C ARG A 244 -2.84 14.43 18.79
N ALA A 245 -1.90 14.39 19.73
CA ALA A 245 -2.11 14.83 21.10
C ALA A 245 -2.24 16.36 21.17
N LEU A 246 -3.29 16.83 21.84
CA LEU A 246 -3.56 18.25 22.07
C LEU A 246 -3.07 18.71 23.44
N PHE A 247 -3.10 17.81 24.43
CA PHE A 247 -2.74 18.10 25.81
C PHE A 247 -1.67 17.13 26.30
N ARG A 248 -0.92 17.56 27.31
CA ARG A 248 0.00 16.68 28.03
C ARG A 248 -0.80 15.71 28.89
N TYR A 249 -0.35 14.46 28.95
CA TYR A 249 -0.90 13.44 29.83
C TYR A 249 0.23 12.65 30.49
N GLU A 250 0.17 12.54 31.82
CA GLU A 250 1.10 11.74 32.62
C GLU A 250 0.41 10.43 33.02
N PRO A 251 0.99 9.26 32.69
CA PRO A 251 0.45 7.95 33.05
C PRO A 251 0.26 7.81 34.56
N GLN A 252 -0.89 7.31 34.97
CA GLN A 252 -1.21 6.90 36.33
C GLN A 252 -0.96 5.40 36.55
N ASN A 253 -1.04 4.60 35.49
CA ASN A 253 -0.78 3.16 35.49
C ASN A 253 0.33 2.79 34.50
N GLU A 254 0.96 1.62 34.69
CA GLU A 254 2.09 1.17 33.84
C GLU A 254 1.70 0.84 32.40
N ASP A 255 0.41 0.56 32.15
CA ASP A 255 -0.15 0.26 30.83
C ASP A 255 -0.63 1.52 30.08
N GLU A 256 -0.49 2.71 30.67
CA GLU A 256 -0.89 3.98 30.08
C GLU A 256 0.26 4.67 29.32
N LEU A 257 -0.11 5.38 28.25
CA LEU A 257 0.81 6.03 27.33
C LEU A 257 0.95 7.52 27.66
N ALA A 258 2.18 7.96 27.95
CA ALA A 258 2.46 9.38 28.16
C ALA A 258 2.26 10.19 26.86
N LEU A 259 1.57 11.33 26.97
CA LEU A 259 1.32 12.22 25.83
C LEU A 259 1.99 13.57 26.03
N SER A 260 2.60 14.10 24.97
CA SER A 260 3.00 15.51 24.87
C SER A 260 2.25 16.20 23.73
N PRO A 261 1.87 17.49 23.86
CA PRO A 261 1.21 18.22 22.79
C PRO A 261 2.00 18.14 21.48
N GLY A 262 1.33 17.74 20.39
CA GLY A 262 1.94 17.53 19.08
C GLY A 262 2.42 16.10 18.80
N ASP A 263 2.47 15.21 19.80
CA ASP A 263 2.80 13.80 19.58
C ASP A 263 1.77 13.13 18.67
N TYR A 264 2.22 12.24 17.78
CA TYR A 264 1.34 11.40 16.98
C TYR A 264 1.22 10.00 17.59
N ILE A 265 0.00 9.45 17.51
CA ILE A 265 -0.35 8.14 18.05
C ILE A 265 -1.08 7.34 16.97
N PHE A 266 -0.64 6.11 16.75
CA PHE A 266 -1.30 5.16 15.87
C PHE A 266 -2.27 4.29 16.67
N VAL A 267 -3.55 4.33 16.32
CA VAL A 267 -4.61 3.55 16.97
C VAL A 267 -5.20 2.58 15.96
N ASP A 268 -5.24 1.28 16.31
CA ASP A 268 -5.88 0.27 15.49
C ASP A 268 -7.41 0.42 15.63
N PRO A 269 -8.16 0.76 14.56
CA PRO A 269 -9.60 0.91 14.65
C PRO A 269 -10.32 -0.40 15.00
N THR A 270 -9.67 -1.56 14.84
CA THR A 270 -10.26 -2.87 15.17
C THR A 270 -10.17 -3.22 16.66
N GLN A 271 -9.30 -2.54 17.42
CA GLN A 271 -9.09 -2.78 18.85
C GLN A 271 -9.88 -1.83 19.75
N GLN A 272 -10.82 -1.06 19.20
CA GLN A 272 -11.61 -0.09 19.99
C GLN A 272 -12.50 -0.76 21.06
N GLU A 273 -12.86 -2.04 20.89
CA GLU A 273 -13.64 -2.80 21.89
C GLU A 273 -12.81 -3.22 23.11
N GLU A 274 -11.48 -3.20 23.03
CA GLU A 274 -10.58 -3.55 24.14
C GLU A 274 -10.43 -2.39 25.15
N ALA A 275 -10.83 -1.18 24.77
CA ALA A 275 -10.71 0.01 25.59
C ALA A 275 -12.03 0.35 26.30
N SER A 276 -11.92 0.78 27.56
CA SER A 276 -13.06 1.37 28.28
C SER A 276 -13.51 2.69 27.63
N GLU A 277 -14.75 3.09 27.87
CA GLU A 277 -15.32 4.33 27.34
C GLU A 277 -14.40 5.53 27.64
N GLY A 278 -14.10 6.33 26.60
CA GLY A 278 -13.21 7.49 26.70
C GLY A 278 -11.71 7.19 26.58
N TRP A 279 -11.31 5.92 26.48
CA TRP A 279 -9.92 5.48 26.30
C TRP A 279 -9.70 4.84 24.94
N ALA A 280 -8.46 4.87 24.45
CA ALA A 280 -8.02 4.12 23.29
C ALA A 280 -6.71 3.43 23.60
N VAL A 281 -6.40 2.35 22.88
CA VAL A 281 -5.06 1.75 22.91
C VAL A 281 -4.32 2.19 21.65
N GLY A 282 -3.12 2.73 21.82
CA GLY A 282 -2.35 3.26 20.71
C GLY A 282 -0.85 3.09 20.90
N THR A 283 -0.11 3.27 19.80
CA THR A 283 1.35 3.25 19.78
C THR A 283 1.87 4.64 19.50
N SER A 284 2.75 5.17 20.35
CA SER A 284 3.37 6.48 20.17
C SER A 284 4.37 6.45 19.02
N GLN A 285 4.23 7.36 18.05
CA GLN A 285 5.24 7.53 16.99
C GLN A 285 6.60 7.97 17.55
N ARG A 286 6.60 8.73 18.66
CA ARG A 286 7.81 9.29 19.25
C ARG A 286 8.66 8.25 19.98
N THR A 287 8.02 7.26 20.59
CA THR A 287 8.69 6.29 21.48
C THR A 287 8.57 4.85 21.05
N GLY A 288 7.67 4.52 20.12
CA GLY A 288 7.35 3.14 19.75
C GLY A 288 6.56 2.36 20.81
N CYS A 289 6.37 2.93 22.01
CA CYS A 289 5.65 2.28 23.10
C CYS A 289 4.13 2.25 22.84
N ARG A 290 3.50 1.13 23.23
CA ARG A 290 2.05 0.93 23.19
C ARG A 290 1.45 1.09 24.58
N GLY A 291 0.30 1.74 24.67
CA GLY A 291 -0.44 1.88 25.93
C GLY A 291 -1.82 2.51 25.76
N PHE A 292 -2.54 2.62 26.87
CA PHE A 292 -3.83 3.31 26.94
C PHE A 292 -3.66 4.83 26.94
N LEU A 293 -4.52 5.53 26.21
CA LEU A 293 -4.54 6.98 26.15
C LEU A 293 -5.97 7.54 26.23
N PRO A 294 -6.17 8.71 26.86
CA PRO A 294 -7.47 9.37 26.89
C PRO A 294 -7.83 9.95 25.52
N GLN A 295 -8.96 9.52 24.94
CA GLN A 295 -9.37 9.94 23.59
C GLN A 295 -9.61 11.45 23.50
N ASN A 296 -10.18 12.05 24.54
CA ASN A 296 -10.47 13.49 24.62
C ASN A 296 -9.22 14.38 24.68
N TYR A 297 -8.02 13.79 24.80
CA TYR A 297 -6.74 14.52 24.73
C TYR A 297 -6.17 14.57 23.32
N THR A 298 -6.88 13.99 22.36
CA THR A 298 -6.39 13.83 20.99
C THR A 298 -7.39 14.31 19.97
N GLU A 299 -6.91 14.59 18.77
CA GLU A 299 -7.73 14.80 17.58
C GLU A 299 -7.25 13.94 16.42
N ARG A 300 -8.07 13.78 15.38
CA ARG A 300 -7.68 13.07 14.18
C ARG A 300 -6.68 13.89 13.36
N ALA A 301 -5.49 13.32 13.14
CA ALA A 301 -4.45 13.87 12.27
C ALA A 301 -4.56 13.34 10.84
N SER A 302 -3.84 13.96 9.91
CA SER A 302 -3.65 13.40 8.57
C SER A 302 -2.62 12.29 8.60
N GLU A 303 -2.87 11.22 7.84
CA GLU A 303 -1.93 10.09 7.74
C GLU A 303 -0.54 10.57 7.34
N ALA A 304 -0.47 11.45 6.33
CA ALA A 304 0.79 11.98 5.81
C ALA A 304 1.54 12.90 6.77
N ASP A 305 0.93 13.34 7.89
CA ASP A 305 1.63 14.12 8.92
C ASP A 305 2.74 13.29 9.60
N THR A 306 2.61 11.96 9.58
CA THR A 306 3.61 11.02 10.13
C THR A 306 4.60 10.51 9.08
N TRP A 307 4.41 10.85 7.81
CA TRP A 307 5.27 10.38 6.74
C TRP A 307 6.60 11.14 6.73
N VAL A 308 7.66 10.42 6.42
CA VAL A 308 9.01 10.96 6.39
C VAL A 308 9.32 11.39 4.96
N LYS A 309 9.63 12.67 4.77
CA LYS A 309 10.14 13.17 3.49
C LYS A 309 11.64 12.90 3.37
N HIS A 310 12.03 12.18 2.33
CA HIS A 310 13.42 11.83 2.06
C HIS A 310 14.07 12.82 1.08
N ARG A 311 14.33 12.38 -0.15
CA ARG A 311 14.95 13.19 -1.21
C ARG A 311 13.91 13.69 -2.19
N THR A 312 14.22 14.85 -2.75
CA THR A 312 13.43 15.52 -3.77
C THR A 312 14.27 15.79 -5.00
N TYR A 313 13.65 15.72 -6.17
CA TYR A 313 14.22 16.11 -7.43
C TYR A 313 13.31 17.13 -8.11
N THR A 314 13.82 18.34 -8.34
CA THR A 314 13.05 19.44 -8.94
C THR A 314 13.37 19.54 -10.42
N PHE A 315 12.34 19.49 -11.26
CA PHE A 315 12.45 19.61 -12.71
C PHE A 315 12.43 21.09 -13.12
N SER A 316 13.45 21.85 -12.73
CA SER A 316 13.59 23.23 -13.19
C SER A 316 14.48 23.29 -14.42
N LEU A 317 14.01 23.94 -15.49
CA LEU A 317 14.87 24.51 -16.51
C LEU A 317 15.59 25.67 -15.84
N ALA A 318 16.83 25.45 -15.39
CA ALA A 318 17.70 26.59 -15.13
C ALA A 318 17.79 27.39 -16.42
N VAL A 319 17.08 28.52 -16.49
CA VAL A 319 17.58 29.63 -17.28
C VAL A 319 18.93 29.92 -16.65
N GLU A 320 19.99 29.45 -17.30
CA GLU A 320 21.34 29.89 -17.00
C GLU A 320 21.40 31.40 -17.24
N LEU A 321 21.01 32.18 -16.24
CA LEU A 321 21.56 33.50 -16.02
C LEU A 321 23.01 33.29 -15.58
N SER A 322 23.83 32.86 -16.54
CA SER A 322 25.25 33.14 -16.48
C SER A 322 25.38 34.65 -16.29
N SER A 323 26.06 35.02 -15.22
CA SER A 323 26.50 36.38 -14.97
C SER A 323 27.16 36.91 -16.25
N ARG A 324 26.46 37.77 -16.99
CA ARG A 324 27.06 38.57 -18.05
C ARG A 324 28.09 39.46 -17.39
N LYS A 325 29.35 39.04 -17.48
CA LYS A 325 30.49 39.93 -17.37
C LYS A 325 30.78 40.37 -18.80
N ASP A 326 30.70 41.67 -19.01
CA ASP A 326 30.96 42.36 -20.27
C ASP A 326 32.30 41.96 -20.89
N GLY A 327 32.34 41.92 -22.21
CA GLY A 327 33.55 41.75 -23.00
C GLY A 327 33.24 41.58 -24.49
N GLU A 328 33.27 42.70 -25.22
CA GLU A 328 33.26 42.77 -26.68
C GLU A 328 34.38 41.93 -27.33
N ALA A 329 34.09 41.29 -28.47
CA ALA A 329 34.75 41.54 -29.76
C ALA A 329 34.36 40.51 -30.85
N SER A 330 33.84 41.05 -31.96
CA SER A 330 34.09 40.72 -33.38
C SER A 330 34.36 39.26 -33.82
N GLY A 331 33.56 38.80 -34.80
CA GLY A 331 33.96 37.71 -35.70
C GLY A 331 32.84 37.21 -36.60
N ARG A 332 32.76 37.74 -37.83
CA ARG A 332 31.91 37.24 -38.93
C ARG A 332 32.29 35.80 -39.32
N GLN A 333 31.30 34.92 -39.54
CA GLN A 333 31.22 34.08 -40.74
C GLN A 333 29.90 33.32 -40.82
N GLY A 334 29.29 33.36 -42.01
CA GLY A 334 28.08 32.62 -42.34
C GLY A 334 28.35 31.17 -42.73
N GLY A 335 27.27 30.38 -42.76
CA GLY A 335 27.24 29.03 -43.27
C GLY A 335 25.82 28.46 -43.17
N GLU A 336 25.13 28.42 -44.30
CA GLU A 336 23.90 27.65 -44.54
C GLU A 336 24.16 26.12 -44.43
N PHE A 337 23.10 25.32 -44.65
CA PHE A 337 22.97 23.85 -44.66
C PHE A 337 22.53 23.20 -43.33
N ALA A 338 21.53 22.32 -43.25
CA ALA A 338 20.57 21.80 -44.22
C ALA A 338 19.33 21.29 -43.47
N ALA A 339 18.19 21.33 -44.13
CA ALA A 339 16.94 20.75 -43.68
C ALA A 339 17.02 19.20 -43.68
N ALA A 340 16.54 18.56 -42.62
CA ALA A 340 16.31 17.12 -42.57
C ALA A 340 14.80 16.83 -42.46
N GLN A 341 14.27 16.18 -43.49
CA GLN A 341 12.90 15.71 -43.63
C GLN A 341 12.62 14.44 -42.80
N PRO A 342 11.33 14.08 -42.56
CA PRO A 342 10.95 13.04 -41.61
C PRO A 342 11.09 11.63 -42.23
N ALA A 343 11.71 10.71 -41.49
CA ALA A 343 11.77 9.31 -41.87
C ALA A 343 10.41 8.62 -41.63
N ARG A 344 9.86 8.07 -42.72
CA ARG A 344 8.61 7.32 -42.76
C ARG A 344 8.69 6.00 -42.01
N SER A 345 7.60 5.72 -41.31
CA SER A 345 7.21 4.45 -40.71
C SER A 345 7.16 3.30 -41.73
N VAL A 346 7.93 2.24 -41.52
CA VAL A 346 7.62 0.89 -42.01
C VAL A 346 8.12 -0.12 -40.96
N GLY A 347 7.19 -0.62 -40.15
CA GLY A 347 7.47 -1.66 -39.15
C GLY A 347 6.31 -2.00 -38.22
N THR A 348 5.08 -1.60 -38.56
CA THR A 348 3.95 -1.53 -37.61
C THR A 348 3.01 -2.74 -37.62
N LEU A 349 3.35 -3.88 -38.25
CA LEU A 349 2.42 -5.03 -38.30
C LEU A 349 2.98 -6.37 -37.84
N GLN A 350 4.30 -6.54 -37.73
CA GLN A 350 4.90 -7.77 -37.18
C GLN A 350 5.33 -7.66 -35.71
N THR A 351 5.59 -6.44 -35.22
CA THR A 351 5.97 -6.18 -33.82
C THR A 351 4.76 -6.13 -32.88
N LEU A 352 3.55 -5.91 -33.42
CA LEU A 352 2.28 -5.85 -32.67
C LEU A 352 1.67 -7.23 -32.36
N GLN A 353 2.09 -8.29 -33.04
CA GLN A 353 1.64 -9.66 -32.77
C GLN A 353 2.50 -10.40 -31.72
N ALA A 354 3.60 -9.78 -31.26
CA ALA A 354 4.46 -10.28 -30.19
C ALA A 354 4.23 -9.58 -28.83
N ALA A 355 3.11 -8.84 -28.68
CA ALA A 355 2.60 -8.40 -27.39
C ALA A 355 2.07 -9.62 -26.61
N LEU A 356 3.02 -10.41 -26.10
CA LEU A 356 2.84 -11.57 -25.26
C LEU A 356 1.67 -11.36 -24.30
N ALA A 357 0.66 -12.23 -24.37
CA ALA A 357 -0.37 -12.36 -23.36
C ALA A 357 0.30 -12.67 -22.01
N ARG A 358 0.67 -11.62 -21.27
CA ARG A 358 1.28 -11.72 -19.95
C ARG A 358 0.30 -12.44 -19.04
N ARG A 359 0.73 -13.55 -18.42
CA ARG A 359 -0.05 -14.24 -17.38
C ARG A 359 -0.26 -13.23 -16.24
N ARG A 360 -1.53 -12.96 -15.90
CA ARG A 360 -1.92 -12.08 -14.79
C ARG A 360 -2.54 -12.94 -13.71
N VAL A 361 -2.23 -12.64 -12.46
CA VAL A 361 -2.87 -13.25 -11.29
C VAL A 361 -3.69 -12.17 -10.60
N LEU A 362 -4.98 -12.43 -10.41
CA LEU A 362 -5.88 -11.57 -9.65
C LEU A 362 -6.20 -12.26 -8.33
N VAL A 363 -5.84 -11.63 -7.22
CA VAL A 363 -6.16 -12.10 -5.88
C VAL A 363 -7.39 -11.34 -5.38
N VAL A 364 -8.42 -12.07 -4.95
CA VAL A 364 -9.70 -11.51 -4.52
C VAL A 364 -10.03 -12.04 -3.12
N ARG A 365 -10.27 -11.13 -2.16
CA ARG A 365 -10.80 -11.51 -0.85
C ARG A 365 -12.26 -11.95 -1.00
N HIS A 366 -12.70 -12.90 -0.19
CA HIS A 366 -14.12 -13.28 -0.13
C HIS A 366 -15.02 -12.08 0.22
N GLY A 367 -16.29 -12.13 -0.18
CA GLY A 367 -17.30 -11.14 0.22
C GLY A 367 -17.63 -11.17 1.72
N GLU A 368 -18.50 -10.27 2.15
CA GLU A 368 -18.99 -10.19 3.53
C GLU A 368 -19.52 -11.55 4.04
N ARG A 369 -19.13 -11.91 5.26
CA ARG A 369 -19.55 -13.14 5.94
C ARG A 369 -20.71 -12.87 6.90
N VAL A 370 -21.57 -13.87 7.10
CA VAL A 370 -22.68 -13.76 8.07
C VAL A 370 -22.21 -13.54 9.51
N ASP A 371 -21.14 -14.20 9.94
CA ASP A 371 -20.64 -14.10 11.32
C ASP A 371 -19.97 -12.74 11.62
N GLN A 372 -19.48 -12.06 10.59
CA GLN A 372 -18.95 -10.70 10.72
C GLN A 372 -20.06 -9.66 10.96
N VAL A 373 -21.26 -9.91 10.44
CA VAL A 373 -22.41 -9.00 10.57
C VAL A 373 -23.22 -9.30 11.82
N PHE A 374 -23.46 -10.59 12.08
CA PHE A 374 -24.39 -11.04 13.12
C PHE A 374 -23.69 -11.57 14.39
N GLY A 375 -22.36 -11.49 14.43
CA GLY A 375 -21.53 -11.87 15.56
C GLY A 375 -21.40 -13.38 15.77
N LYS A 376 -20.74 -13.77 16.86
CA LYS A 376 -20.43 -15.18 17.19
C LYS A 376 -21.68 -16.06 17.37
N SER A 377 -22.80 -15.47 17.77
CA SER A 377 -24.09 -16.16 17.96
C SER A 377 -24.92 -16.28 16.68
N TRP A 378 -24.41 -15.89 15.50
CA TRP A 378 -25.18 -15.86 14.25
C TRP A 378 -25.90 -17.19 13.95
N LEU A 379 -25.27 -18.32 14.25
CA LEU A 379 -25.85 -19.64 13.99
C LEU A 379 -27.06 -19.94 14.89
N GLN A 380 -27.05 -19.45 16.13
CA GLN A 380 -28.18 -19.55 17.06
C GLN A 380 -29.36 -18.69 16.58
N GLN A 381 -29.07 -17.53 15.98
CA GLN A 381 -30.10 -16.63 15.46
C GLN A 381 -30.85 -17.22 14.27
N CYS A 382 -30.18 -18.02 13.42
CA CYS A 382 -30.79 -18.62 12.23
C CYS A 382 -31.20 -20.10 12.39
N CYS A 383 -31.10 -20.67 13.59
CA CYS A 383 -31.48 -22.06 13.88
C CYS A 383 -32.79 -22.10 14.65
N THR A 384 -33.78 -22.80 14.12
CA THR A 384 -35.03 -23.09 14.84
C THR A 384 -34.80 -24.14 15.94
N PRO A 385 -35.71 -24.29 16.92
CA PRO A 385 -35.60 -25.29 17.99
C PRO A 385 -35.51 -26.74 17.48
N ASP A 386 -36.09 -27.04 16.32
CA ASP A 386 -36.00 -28.34 15.63
C ASP A 386 -34.73 -28.52 14.78
N GLY A 387 -33.77 -27.60 14.88
CA GLY A 387 -32.47 -27.69 14.24
C GLY A 387 -32.46 -27.32 12.76
N ARG A 388 -33.47 -26.61 12.26
CA ARG A 388 -33.56 -26.20 10.84
C ARG A 388 -33.10 -24.76 10.65
N TYR A 389 -32.59 -24.50 9.46
CA TYR A 389 -32.26 -23.14 9.04
C TYR A 389 -33.53 -22.34 8.78
N HIS A 390 -33.60 -21.14 9.34
CA HIS A 390 -34.54 -20.10 8.93
C HIS A 390 -33.77 -18.80 8.71
N ARG A 391 -34.35 -17.87 7.96
CA ARG A 391 -33.71 -16.59 7.61
C ARG A 391 -34.30 -15.47 8.49
N PRO A 392 -33.66 -15.09 9.62
CA PRO A 392 -34.20 -14.09 10.55
C PRO A 392 -34.05 -12.65 10.03
N ASP A 393 -33.04 -12.39 9.20
CA ASP A 393 -32.77 -11.08 8.58
C ASP A 393 -32.48 -11.25 7.09
N LEU A 394 -32.81 -10.25 6.26
CA LEU A 394 -32.64 -10.31 4.80
C LEU A 394 -31.18 -10.44 4.35
N ASN A 395 -30.23 -10.05 5.19
CA ASN A 395 -28.80 -10.19 4.93
C ASN A 395 -28.27 -11.61 5.24
N PHE A 396 -29.06 -12.49 5.84
CA PHE A 396 -28.76 -13.94 5.83
C PHE A 396 -29.08 -14.54 4.45
N PRO A 397 -28.34 -15.59 4.02
CA PRO A 397 -28.60 -16.23 2.73
C PRO A 397 -30.00 -16.86 2.68
N SER A 398 -30.58 -17.01 1.48
CA SER A 398 -31.91 -17.64 1.32
C SER A 398 -31.93 -19.12 1.72
N SER A 399 -30.78 -19.80 1.67
CA SER A 399 -30.61 -21.18 2.11
C SER A 399 -29.14 -21.46 2.48
N LEU A 400 -28.91 -22.52 3.25
CA LEU A 400 -27.58 -23.06 3.51
C LEU A 400 -27.34 -24.35 2.71
N PRO A 401 -26.10 -24.60 2.27
CA PRO A 401 -25.72 -25.89 1.71
C PRO A 401 -26.03 -27.06 2.65
N ARG A 402 -26.33 -28.23 2.08
CA ARG A 402 -26.40 -29.47 2.87
C ARG A 402 -24.98 -29.90 3.22
N ARG A 403 -24.79 -30.31 4.48
CA ARG A 403 -23.53 -30.83 5.00
C ARG A 403 -23.80 -32.10 5.80
N SER A 404 -22.95 -33.11 5.65
CA SER A 404 -23.03 -34.35 6.43
C SER A 404 -22.92 -34.12 7.93
N SER A 405 -22.19 -33.08 8.33
CA SER A 405 -21.95 -32.63 9.71
C SER A 405 -23.05 -31.72 10.28
N GLY A 406 -24.12 -31.42 9.53
CA GLY A 406 -25.24 -30.59 9.98
C GLY A 406 -24.91 -29.10 10.16
N LEU A 407 -25.85 -28.33 10.73
CA LEU A 407 -25.74 -26.87 10.85
C LEU A 407 -24.57 -26.39 11.72
N LYS A 408 -24.20 -27.15 12.75
CA LYS A 408 -23.09 -26.78 13.67
C LYS A 408 -21.76 -26.60 12.95
N ALA A 409 -21.55 -27.30 11.83
CA ALA A 409 -20.30 -27.19 11.09
C ALA A 409 -20.08 -25.82 10.42
N PHE A 410 -21.14 -25.01 10.26
CA PHE A 410 -20.99 -23.66 9.75
C PHE A 410 -20.40 -22.68 10.77
N GLU A 411 -20.43 -23.01 12.07
CA GLU A 411 -19.91 -22.13 13.14
C GLU A 411 -18.47 -21.66 12.85
N ASN A 412 -17.62 -22.58 12.37
CA ASN A 412 -16.22 -22.32 12.01
C ASN A 412 -15.98 -22.23 10.49
N ASP A 413 -17.04 -22.32 9.68
CA ASP A 413 -16.98 -22.15 8.22
C ASP A 413 -18.25 -21.41 7.71
N PRO A 414 -18.40 -20.12 8.08
CA PRO A 414 -19.61 -19.37 7.81
C PRO A 414 -19.74 -19.03 6.32
N PRO A 415 -20.98 -18.99 5.78
CA PRO A 415 -21.26 -18.58 4.41
C PRO A 415 -21.12 -17.07 4.20
N LEU A 416 -21.21 -16.65 2.94
CA LEU A 416 -21.47 -15.24 2.60
C LEU A 416 -22.85 -14.79 3.08
N SER A 417 -22.94 -13.50 3.43
CA SER A 417 -24.21 -12.78 3.60
C SER A 417 -24.83 -12.46 2.23
N SER A 418 -26.09 -12.00 2.20
CA SER A 418 -26.73 -11.50 0.96
C SER A 418 -25.94 -10.33 0.36
N CYS A 419 -25.39 -9.43 1.19
CA CYS A 419 -24.49 -8.36 0.77
C CYS A 419 -23.15 -8.90 0.26
N GLY A 420 -22.59 -9.96 0.86
CA GLY A 420 -21.39 -10.63 0.38
C GLY A 420 -21.58 -11.26 -1.00
N VAL A 421 -22.75 -11.86 -1.26
CA VAL A 421 -23.16 -12.34 -2.59
C VAL A 421 -23.25 -11.17 -3.58
N PHE A 422 -23.90 -10.07 -3.20
CA PHE A 422 -24.00 -8.87 -4.04
C PHE A 422 -22.62 -8.30 -4.41
N GLN A 423 -21.71 -8.20 -3.44
CA GLN A 423 -20.33 -7.75 -3.68
C GLN A 423 -19.60 -8.64 -4.69
N ALA A 424 -19.71 -9.96 -4.55
CA ALA A 424 -19.09 -10.92 -5.45
C ALA A 424 -19.65 -10.79 -6.88
N ARG A 425 -20.97 -10.61 -7.02
CA ARG A 425 -21.60 -10.38 -8.32
C ARG A 425 -21.16 -9.08 -8.97
N MET A 426 -21.19 -7.96 -8.25
CA MET A 426 -20.70 -6.68 -8.79
C MET A 426 -19.24 -6.76 -9.25
N ALA A 427 -18.39 -7.50 -8.53
CA ALA A 427 -17.01 -7.72 -8.94
C ALA A 427 -16.93 -8.54 -10.25
N GLY A 428 -17.76 -9.57 -10.40
CA GLY A 428 -17.87 -10.35 -11.63
C GLY A 428 -18.37 -9.51 -12.82
N ASP A 429 -19.39 -8.69 -12.63
CA ASP A 429 -19.93 -7.76 -13.64
C ASP A 429 -18.85 -6.76 -14.10
N ALA A 430 -18.11 -6.16 -13.15
CA ALA A 430 -17.01 -5.26 -13.47
C ALA A 430 -15.87 -5.98 -14.23
N LEU A 431 -15.57 -7.23 -13.88
CA LEU A 431 -14.59 -8.05 -14.60
C LEU A 431 -15.07 -8.36 -16.03
N GLN A 432 -16.37 -8.66 -16.20
CA GLN A 432 -16.98 -8.88 -17.50
C GLN A 432 -16.87 -7.63 -18.37
N ALA A 433 -17.23 -6.46 -17.83
CA ALA A 433 -17.16 -5.17 -18.53
C ALA A 433 -15.72 -4.78 -18.93
N SER A 434 -14.72 -5.21 -18.15
CA SER A 434 -13.30 -4.93 -18.44
C SER A 434 -12.71 -5.73 -19.60
N GLY A 435 -13.42 -6.75 -20.11
CA GLY A 435 -12.93 -7.62 -21.19
C GLY A 435 -11.74 -8.52 -20.79
N ILE A 436 -11.46 -8.68 -19.49
CA ILE A 436 -10.36 -9.53 -19.01
C ILE A 436 -10.73 -11.01 -19.18
N ARG A 437 -9.90 -11.75 -19.91
CA ARG A 437 -10.08 -13.19 -20.10
C ARG A 437 -9.59 -13.98 -18.88
N ILE A 438 -10.51 -14.62 -18.16
CA ILE A 438 -10.18 -15.55 -17.08
C ILE A 438 -9.87 -16.95 -17.63
N ALA A 439 -8.68 -17.44 -17.31
CA ALA A 439 -8.18 -18.74 -17.76
C ALA A 439 -8.35 -19.85 -16.71
N ALA A 440 -8.24 -19.52 -15.43
CA ALA A 440 -8.39 -20.45 -14.31
C ALA A 440 -8.86 -19.69 -13.06
N VAL A 441 -9.54 -20.40 -12.15
CA VAL A 441 -9.98 -19.86 -10.86
C VAL A 441 -9.58 -20.85 -9.76
N PHE A 442 -8.94 -20.31 -8.73
CA PHE A 442 -8.57 -21.04 -7.51
C PHE A 442 -9.29 -20.40 -6.33
N ALA A 443 -9.73 -21.22 -5.37
CA ALA A 443 -10.38 -20.74 -4.16
C ALA A 443 -9.81 -21.46 -2.93
N SER A 444 -9.68 -20.72 -1.83
CA SER A 444 -9.48 -21.30 -0.50
C SER A 444 -10.65 -22.24 -0.16
N PRO A 445 -10.43 -23.33 0.59
CA PRO A 445 -11.47 -24.30 0.92
C PRO A 445 -12.55 -23.77 1.87
N ALA A 446 -12.41 -22.56 2.44
CA ALA A 446 -13.47 -21.90 3.18
C ALA A 446 -14.72 -21.67 2.30
N LEU A 447 -15.91 -21.99 2.81
CA LEU A 447 -17.17 -21.90 2.07
C LEU A 447 -17.39 -20.52 1.45
N ARG A 448 -17.16 -19.46 2.22
CA ARG A 448 -17.23 -18.06 1.76
C ARG A 448 -16.35 -17.76 0.54
N CYS A 449 -15.18 -18.39 0.44
CA CYS A 449 -14.25 -18.20 -0.68
C CYS A 449 -14.78 -18.90 -1.93
N VAL A 450 -15.27 -20.14 -1.79
CA VAL A 450 -15.85 -20.90 -2.90
C VAL A 450 -17.14 -20.24 -3.40
N GLN A 451 -17.99 -19.73 -2.51
CA GLN A 451 -19.20 -18.96 -2.86
C GLN A 451 -18.86 -17.66 -3.59
N THR A 452 -17.84 -16.93 -3.13
CA THR A 452 -17.37 -15.71 -3.82
C THR A 452 -16.93 -16.05 -5.25
N ALA A 453 -16.11 -17.09 -5.42
CA ALA A 453 -15.65 -17.53 -6.73
C ALA A 453 -16.80 -17.97 -7.65
N LYS A 454 -17.82 -18.66 -7.11
CA LYS A 454 -19.03 -19.02 -7.87
C LYS A 454 -19.74 -17.79 -8.40
N HIS A 455 -20.05 -16.82 -7.54
CA HIS A 455 -20.84 -15.65 -7.95
C HIS A 455 -20.09 -14.74 -8.92
N ILE A 456 -18.76 -14.62 -8.80
CA ILE A 456 -17.93 -13.96 -9.81
C ILE A 456 -18.02 -14.69 -11.16
N LEU A 457 -17.96 -16.03 -11.16
CA LEU A 457 -18.04 -16.83 -12.37
C LEU A 457 -19.42 -16.80 -13.04
N GLU A 458 -20.51 -16.71 -12.25
CA GLU A 458 -21.89 -16.56 -12.76
C GLU A 458 -22.03 -15.27 -13.57
N GLU A 459 -21.57 -14.13 -13.05
CA GLU A 459 -21.66 -12.84 -13.77
C GLU A 459 -20.71 -12.76 -14.97
N LEU A 460 -19.57 -13.46 -14.90
CA LEU A 460 -18.68 -13.65 -16.05
C LEU A 460 -19.24 -14.61 -17.12
N GLN A 461 -20.35 -15.30 -16.84
CA GLN A 461 -20.91 -16.35 -17.71
C GLN A 461 -19.91 -17.48 -18.01
N LEU A 462 -19.06 -17.80 -17.02
CA LEU A 462 -17.97 -18.77 -17.13
C LEU A 462 -18.15 -20.01 -16.27
N GLU A 463 -19.19 -20.10 -15.45
CA GLU A 463 -19.46 -21.17 -14.49
C GLU A 463 -19.68 -22.56 -15.14
N ARG A 464 -20.07 -22.59 -16.41
CA ARG A 464 -20.17 -23.81 -17.22
C ARG A 464 -18.83 -24.23 -17.82
N ARG A 465 -17.95 -23.27 -18.12
CA ARG A 465 -16.66 -23.49 -18.80
C ARG A 465 -15.51 -23.72 -17.84
N LEU A 466 -15.46 -22.97 -16.74
CA LEU A 466 -14.41 -23.03 -15.75
C LEU A 466 -14.92 -23.72 -14.49
N LYS A 467 -14.05 -24.56 -13.92
CA LYS A 467 -14.28 -25.19 -12.62
C LYS A 467 -13.34 -24.57 -11.58
N ILE A 468 -13.87 -24.38 -10.36
CA ILE A 468 -13.16 -23.79 -9.23
C ILE A 468 -12.20 -24.84 -8.68
N ARG A 469 -10.90 -24.55 -8.69
CA ARG A 469 -9.87 -25.40 -8.10
C ARG A 469 -9.71 -25.04 -6.63
N VAL A 470 -10.17 -25.92 -5.75
CA VAL A 470 -10.07 -25.70 -4.31
C VAL A 470 -8.64 -25.98 -3.86
N GLU A 471 -7.94 -24.97 -3.36
CA GLU A 471 -6.52 -25.03 -3.01
C GLU A 471 -6.33 -24.78 -1.50
N PRO A 472 -6.06 -25.83 -0.69
CA PRO A 472 -5.79 -25.70 0.73
C PRO A 472 -4.58 -24.81 1.06
N GLY A 473 -3.59 -24.71 0.18
CA GLY A 473 -2.38 -23.90 0.39
C GLY A 473 -2.63 -22.38 0.45
N ILE A 474 -3.83 -21.93 0.06
CA ILE A 474 -4.27 -20.52 0.18
C ILE A 474 -5.36 -20.34 1.24
N PHE A 475 -5.50 -21.29 2.16
CA PHE A 475 -6.31 -21.13 3.37
C PHE A 475 -5.71 -20.07 4.31
N GLU A 476 -6.53 -19.51 5.20
CA GLU A 476 -6.06 -18.51 6.16
C GLU A 476 -5.09 -19.11 7.18
N TRP A 477 -4.33 -18.24 7.85
CA TRP A 477 -3.32 -18.67 8.80
C TRP A 477 -3.95 -19.25 10.08
N THR A 478 -3.72 -20.53 10.35
CA THR A 478 -4.35 -21.29 11.44
C THR A 478 -3.72 -21.09 12.83
N LYS A 479 -2.74 -20.19 13.00
CA LYS A 479 -2.03 -20.01 14.29
C LYS A 479 -2.92 -19.40 15.39
N TRP A 480 -4.09 -18.88 15.04
CA TRP A 480 -5.03 -18.23 15.96
C TRP A 480 -6.30 -19.06 16.25
N GLU A 481 -6.45 -20.25 15.67
CA GLU A 481 -7.55 -21.14 16.04
C GLU A 481 -7.24 -21.80 17.39
N ALA A 482 -8.08 -21.54 18.39
CA ALA A 482 -7.94 -22.06 19.75
C ALA A 482 -7.97 -23.60 19.85
N SER A 483 -8.32 -24.29 18.76
CA SER A 483 -8.49 -25.73 18.65
C SER A 483 -7.41 -26.39 17.78
N LYS A 484 -6.83 -27.50 18.26
CA LYS A 484 -5.84 -28.33 17.54
C LYS A 484 -6.39 -29.08 16.31
N ALA A 485 -7.64 -28.82 15.90
CA ALA A 485 -8.32 -29.52 14.81
C ALA A 485 -8.64 -28.52 13.69
N PRO A 486 -8.38 -28.86 12.42
CA PRO A 486 -8.75 -28.01 11.28
C PRO A 486 -10.26 -27.80 11.26
N PRO A 487 -10.75 -26.64 10.79
CA PRO A 487 -12.17 -26.38 10.68
C PRO A 487 -12.82 -27.49 9.84
N ALA A 488 -14.02 -27.90 10.22
CA ALA A 488 -14.80 -28.82 9.41
C ALA A 488 -15.21 -28.07 8.14
N LEU A 489 -14.42 -28.19 7.08
CA LEU A 489 -14.66 -27.62 5.75
C LEU A 489 -15.50 -28.59 4.90
N MET A 490 -16.23 -28.08 3.91
CA MET A 490 -17.01 -28.94 3.02
C MET A 490 -16.13 -29.78 2.09
N THR A 491 -16.52 -31.03 1.84
CA THR A 491 -15.82 -31.87 0.84
C THR A 491 -16.09 -31.37 -0.59
N LEU A 492 -15.28 -31.82 -1.57
CA LEU A 492 -15.51 -31.47 -2.97
C LEU A 492 -16.86 -31.98 -3.48
N GLU A 493 -17.31 -33.13 -2.99
CA GLU A 493 -18.61 -33.72 -3.26
C GLU A 493 -19.74 -32.86 -2.68
N GLU A 494 -19.64 -32.47 -1.40
CA GLU A 494 -20.62 -31.59 -0.75
C GLU A 494 -20.71 -30.22 -1.45
N LEU A 495 -19.56 -29.64 -1.85
CA LEU A 495 -19.53 -28.38 -2.59
C LEU A 495 -20.22 -28.52 -3.96
N LYS A 496 -19.99 -29.65 -4.65
CA LYS A 496 -20.63 -29.95 -5.94
C LYS A 496 -22.14 -30.14 -5.79
N GLU A 497 -22.59 -30.87 -4.77
CA GLU A 497 -24.01 -31.05 -4.45
C GLU A 497 -24.70 -29.73 -4.06
N ALA A 498 -23.97 -28.79 -3.45
CA ALA A 498 -24.42 -27.44 -3.17
C ALA A 498 -24.50 -26.54 -4.42
N GLY A 499 -24.22 -27.07 -5.61
CA GLY A 499 -24.23 -26.33 -6.87
C GLY A 499 -23.08 -25.34 -6.98
N LEU A 500 -21.92 -25.64 -6.37
CA LEU A 500 -20.67 -24.91 -6.58
C LEU A 500 -19.87 -25.66 -7.67
N SER A 501 -19.54 -24.97 -8.75
CA SER A 501 -18.84 -25.55 -9.91
C SER A 501 -17.36 -25.87 -9.62
N VAL A 502 -17.09 -26.77 -8.67
CA VAL A 502 -15.73 -27.19 -8.27
C VAL A 502 -15.12 -28.24 -9.20
N ASP A 503 -13.79 -28.25 -9.30
CA ASP A 503 -13.01 -29.22 -10.06
C ASP A 503 -12.63 -30.41 -9.18
N THR A 504 -13.36 -31.53 -9.29
CA THR A 504 -13.09 -32.75 -8.52
C THR A 504 -11.83 -33.50 -8.97
N ASN A 505 -11.27 -33.15 -10.13
CA ASN A 505 -10.05 -33.77 -10.66
C ASN A 505 -8.80 -32.96 -10.32
N TYR A 506 -8.97 -31.75 -9.76
CA TYR A 506 -7.86 -30.94 -9.30
C TYR A 506 -7.14 -31.63 -8.15
N ARG A 507 -5.85 -31.87 -8.31
CA ARG A 507 -4.97 -32.33 -7.23
C ARG A 507 -4.27 -31.11 -6.66
N SER A 508 -4.59 -30.77 -5.41
CA SER A 508 -3.84 -29.76 -4.67
C SER A 508 -2.38 -30.20 -4.54
N HIS A 509 -1.47 -29.24 -4.48
CA HIS A 509 -0.11 -29.56 -4.12
C HIS A 509 -0.09 -30.08 -2.67
N PRO A 510 0.63 -31.18 -2.36
CA PRO A 510 0.69 -31.69 -1.01
C PRO A 510 1.40 -30.66 -0.12
N TRP A 511 0.62 -29.89 0.61
CA TRP A 511 1.08 -29.23 1.82
C TRP A 511 1.33 -30.34 2.83
N ALA A 512 2.57 -30.83 2.89
CA ALA A 512 3.03 -31.53 4.06
C ALA A 512 2.96 -30.52 5.21
N CYS A 513 1.82 -30.51 5.90
CA CYS A 513 1.70 -29.94 7.22
C CYS A 513 2.91 -30.50 7.97
N ALA A 514 3.86 -29.62 8.33
CA ALA A 514 5.06 -29.97 9.06
C ALA A 514 4.60 -30.58 10.38
N SER A 515 4.37 -31.88 10.32
CA SER A 515 4.07 -32.72 11.44
C SER A 515 5.28 -32.56 12.33
N VAL A 516 5.01 -32.23 13.59
CA VAL A 516 5.96 -32.25 14.68
C VAL A 516 6.77 -33.56 14.60
N LYS A 517 7.90 -33.53 13.89
CA LYS A 517 8.97 -34.50 14.11
C LYS A 517 9.64 -34.00 15.38
N ARG A 518 9.16 -34.53 16.51
CA ARG A 518 9.99 -34.73 17.69
C ARG A 518 11.27 -35.36 17.17
N THR A 519 12.36 -34.60 17.19
CA THR A 519 13.71 -35.15 17.15
C THR A 519 13.85 -35.98 18.42
N GLU A 520 13.57 -37.27 18.32
CA GLU A 520 14.06 -38.23 19.30
C GLU A 520 15.59 -38.13 19.28
N ARG A 521 16.16 -37.74 20.43
CA ARG A 521 17.58 -37.97 20.70
C ARG A 521 17.81 -39.47 20.58
N ARG A 522 18.50 -39.90 19.52
CA ARG A 522 19.12 -41.23 19.49
C ARG A 522 20.12 -41.30 20.64
N GLY A 523 19.79 -42.15 21.62
CA GLY A 523 20.71 -42.58 22.65
C GLY A 523 21.91 -43.33 22.06
N GLY A 524 22.97 -43.32 22.87
CA GLY A 524 24.29 -43.91 22.69
C GLY A 524 24.41 -45.18 21.84
N GLY A 525 25.52 -45.25 21.10
CA GLY A 525 25.94 -46.42 20.36
C GLY A 525 27.30 -46.25 19.70
N SER A 526 28.34 -46.09 20.52
CA SER A 526 29.74 -46.53 20.36
C SER A 526 30.46 -46.52 18.99
N TRP A 527 31.65 -45.89 19.05
CA TRP A 527 32.79 -45.83 18.10
C TRP A 527 32.67 -44.89 16.91
#